data_AF-F6I486-F1
#
_entry.id   AF-F6I486-F1
#
_cell.length_a   1.000
_cell.length_b   1.000
_cell.length_c   1.000
_cell.angle_alpha   90.00
_cell.angle_beta   90.00
_cell.angle_gamma   90.00
#
_symmetry.space_group_name_H-M   'P 1'
#
loop_
_entity.id
_entity.type
_entity.pdbx_description
1 polymer ?
#
loop_
_entity_poly.entity_id
_entity_poly.type
_entity_poly.pdbx_seq_one_letter_code
_entity_poly.pdbx_strand_id
1 'polypeptide(L)' 'MECREEMEQIVLPVFYHVDPSDVRKQTGSFGEAFSIHERNVDEKKVQRWRVFLTEASNLSGFHVNDG' A
#
# COMPACT_ATOMS: atom_id res chain seq x y z
N MET A 1 -2.52 -0.88 -9.95
CA MET A 1 -3.98 -1.04 -9.90
C MET A 1 -4.58 -0.89 -11.29
N GLU A 2 -3.93 -0.14 -12.18
CA GLU A 2 -4.20 -0.10 -13.63
C GLU A 2 -4.57 -1.45 -14.25
N CYS A 3 -3.74 -2.51 -14.17
CA CYS A 3 -4.14 -3.81 -14.75
C CYS A 3 -5.38 -4.46 -14.11
N ARG A 4 -5.65 -4.18 -12.83
CA ARG A 4 -6.87 -4.62 -12.17
C ARG A 4 -8.10 -3.88 -12.70
N GLU A 5 -7.94 -2.62 -13.08
CA GLU A 5 -9.01 -1.79 -13.65
C GLU A 5 -9.22 -2.04 -15.14
N GLU A 6 -8.13 -2.17 -15.91
CA GLU A 6 -8.16 -2.30 -17.36
C GLU A 6 -8.37 -3.75 -17.83
N MET A 7 -7.91 -4.73 -17.05
CA MET A 7 -7.88 -6.14 -17.44
C MET A 7 -8.58 -7.06 -16.45
N GLU A 8 -9.34 -6.50 -15.50
CA GLU A 8 -10.06 -7.25 -14.45
C GLU A 8 -9.15 -8.20 -13.64
N GLN A 9 -7.85 -7.87 -13.54
CA GLN A 9 -6.90 -8.72 -12.83
C GLN A 9 -7.27 -8.84 -11.35
N ILE A 10 -7.35 -10.08 -10.85
CA ILE A 10 -7.55 -10.36 -9.43
C ILE A 10 -6.28 -9.99 -8.65
N VAL A 11 -6.44 -9.13 -7.65
CA VAL A 11 -5.37 -8.72 -6.72
C VAL A 11 -5.79 -9.15 -5.32
N LEU A 12 -4.90 -9.84 -4.61
CA LEU A 12 -5.14 -10.33 -3.25
C LEU A 12 -4.01 -9.84 -2.33
N PRO A 13 -4.21 -8.76 -1.56
CA PRO A 13 -3.18 -8.24 -0.68
C PRO A 13 -2.94 -9.16 0.52
N VAL A 14 -1.68 -9.20 0.96
CA VAL A 14 -1.24 -9.85 2.20
C VAL A 14 -0.55 -8.80 3.06
N PHE A 15 -1.12 -8.52 4.22
CA PHE A 15 -0.61 -7.61 5.23
C PHE A 15 0.10 -8.44 6.29
N TYR A 16 1.42 -8.31 6.37
CA TYR A 16 2.28 -9.12 7.24
C TYR A 16 2.87 -8.25 8.35
N HIS A 17 2.38 -8.42 9.59
CA HIS A 17 2.72 -7.61 10.76
C HIS A 17 2.61 -6.10 10.51
N VAL A 18 1.62 -5.70 9.72
CA VAL A 18 1.30 -4.30 9.45
C VAL A 18 -0.21 -4.16 9.42
N ASP A 19 -0.72 -3.16 10.13
CA ASP A 19 -2.14 -2.85 10.07
C ASP A 19 -2.50 -2.34 8.64
N PRO A 20 -3.48 -2.93 7.95
CA PRO A 20 -3.91 -2.46 6.64
C PRO A 20 -4.31 -0.98 6.62
N SER A 21 -4.79 -0.43 7.75
CA SER A 21 -5.13 0.98 7.89
C SER A 21 -3.91 1.89 7.88
N ASP A 22 -2.78 1.43 8.41
CA ASP A 22 -1.49 2.13 8.34
C ASP A 22 -0.93 2.12 6.92
N VAL A 23 -1.10 1.02 6.17
CA VAL A 23 -0.76 1.00 4.73
C VAL A 23 -1.68 1.92 3.93
N ARG A 24 -3.00 1.91 4.23
CA ARG A 24 -4.01 2.72 3.54
C ARG A 24 -3.81 4.21 3.72
N LYS A 25 -3.43 4.65 4.93
CA LYS A 25 -3.24 6.06 5.26
C LYS A 25 -1.76 6.49 5.20
N GLN A 26 -0.86 5.53 4.97
CA GLN A 26 0.59 5.71 5.08
C GLN A 26 0.97 6.33 6.44
N THR A 27 0.45 5.74 7.52
CA THR A 27 0.67 6.14 8.93
C THR A 27 1.41 5.05 9.70
N GLY A 28 1.66 5.28 10.99
CA GLY A 28 2.37 4.34 11.85
C GLY A 28 3.79 4.06 11.38
N SER A 29 4.32 2.89 11.74
CA SER A 29 5.67 2.45 11.36
C SER A 29 5.83 2.33 9.84
N PHE A 30 4.77 1.94 9.13
CA PHE A 30 4.75 1.87 7.67
C PHE A 30 4.94 3.27 7.05
N GLY A 31 4.21 4.26 7.56
CA GLY A 31 4.30 5.66 7.13
C GLY A 31 5.66 6.29 7.38
N GLU A 32 6.28 6.01 8.53
CA GLU A 32 7.64 6.46 8.84
C GLU A 32 8.67 5.89 7.86
N ALA A 33 8.62 4.58 7.61
CA ALA A 33 9.48 3.92 6.63
C ALA A 33 9.25 4.44 5.20
N PHE A 34 7.99 4.63 4.82
CA PHE A 34 7.61 5.18 3.52
C PHE A 34 8.14 6.61 3.32
N SER A 35 8.04 7.45 4.35
CA SER A 35 8.54 8.84 4.34
C SER A 35 10.06 8.93 4.19
N ILE A 36 10.81 7.93 4.69
CA ILE A 36 12.25 7.84 4.44
C ILE A 36 12.52 7.43 2.99
N HIS A 37 11.74 6.47 2.47
CA HIS A 37 11.91 5.94 1.12
C HIS A 37 11.62 6.96 0.02
N GLU A 38 10.69 7.89 0.23
CA GLU A 38 10.30 8.86 -0.79
C GLU A 38 11.26 10.05 -0.96
N ARG A 39 12.20 10.28 -0.03
CA ARG A 39 13.05 11.50 0.01
C ARG A 39 13.86 11.77 -1.26
N ASN A 40 14.26 10.73 -1.98
CA ASN A 40 15.08 10.83 -3.19
C ASN A 40 14.35 10.30 -4.44
N VAL A 41 13.01 10.23 -4.37
CA VAL A 41 12.17 9.71 -5.45
C VAL A 41 11.42 10.86 -6.10
N ASP A 42 11.24 10.78 -7.42
CA ASP A 42 10.41 11.72 -8.16
C ASP A 42 8.99 11.83 -7.57
N GLU A 43 8.52 13.07 -7.41
CA GLU A 43 7.24 13.36 -6.76
C GLU A 43 6.05 12.66 -7.45
N LYS A 44 6.03 12.59 -8.78
CA LYS A 44 4.94 11.91 -9.50
C LYS A 44 4.91 10.43 -9.21
N LYS A 45 6.10 9.81 -9.09
CA LYS A 45 6.22 8.40 -8.71
C LYS A 45 5.73 8.17 -7.28
N VAL A 46 6.08 9.06 -6.35
CA VAL A 46 5.59 9.02 -4.96
C VAL A 46 4.07 9.12 -4.90
N GLN A 47 3.47 10.05 -5.64
CA GLN A 47 2.00 10.19 -5.69
C GLN A 47 1.32 8.93 -6.24
N ARG A 48 1.88 8.32 -7.30
CA ARG A 48 1.35 7.06 -7.84
C ARG A 48 1.43 5.90 -6.84
N TRP A 49 2.50 5.83 -6.05
CA TRP A 49 2.62 4.85 -4.97
C TRP A 49 1.57 5.07 -3.87
N ARG A 50 1.32 6.31 -3.45
CA ARG A 50 0.31 6.64 -2.44
C ARG A 50 -1.09 6.19 -2.87
N VAL A 51 -1.46 6.48 -4.11
CA VAL A 51 -2.73 6.03 -4.71
C VAL A 51 -2.79 4.50 -4.73
N PHE A 52 -1.76 3.84 -5.27
CA PHE A 52 -1.70 2.39 -5.36
C PHE A 52 -1.82 1.70 -4.00
N LEU A 53 -1.09 2.16 -2.98
CA LEU A 53 -1.10 1.60 -1.63
C LEU A 53 -2.47 1.79 -0.98
N THR A 54 -3.10 2.94 -1.17
CA THR A 54 -4.44 3.22 -0.68
C THR A 54 -5.47 2.28 -1.30
N GLU A 55 -5.44 2.13 -2.62
CA GLU A 55 -6.37 1.26 -3.36
C GLU A 55 -6.17 -0.22 -3.02
N ALA A 56 -4.93 -0.70 -3.00
CA ALA A 56 -4.62 -2.08 -2.63
C ALA A 56 -5.08 -2.39 -1.19
N SER A 57 -4.92 -1.43 -0.27
CA SER A 57 -5.32 -1.57 1.14
C SER A 57 -6.83 -1.42 1.41
N ASN A 58 -7.60 -1.08 0.38
CA ASN A 58 -9.06 -1.11 0.40
C ASN A 58 -9.62 -2.47 -0.04
N LEU A 59 -8.78 -3.38 -0.55
CA LEU A 59 -9.22 -4.72 -0.92
C LEU A 59 -9.30 -5.64 0.28
N SER A 60 -10.20 -6.62 0.18
CA SER A 60 -10.18 -7.76 1.08
C SER A 60 -8.92 -8.59 0.83
N GLY A 61 -8.26 -9.01 1.89
CA GLY A 61 -7.02 -9.78 1.82
C GLY A 61 -6.69 -10.46 3.14
N PHE A 62 -5.47 -10.95 3.26
CA PHE A 62 -5.01 -11.66 4.45
C PHE A 62 -4.25 -10.73 5.37
N HIS A 63 -4.55 -10.80 6.66
CA HIS A 63 -3.83 -10.07 7.70
C HIS A 63 -3.19 -11.09 8.64
N VAL A 64 -1.86 -11.12 8.65
CA VAL A 64 -1.06 -12.04 9.46
C VAL A 64 -0.42 -11.25 10.58
N ASN A 65 -0.78 -11.60 11.82
CA ASN A 65 -0.36 -10.90 13.02
C ASN A 65 0.37 -11.78 14.03
N ASP A 66 0.76 -13.00 13.67
CA ASP A 66 1.18 -14.03 14.62
C ASP A 66 2.22 -13.53 15.65
N GLY A 67 1.74 -13.37 16.89
CA GLY A 67 2.43 -12.83 18.05
C GLY A 67 1.52 -11.99 18.94
#